data_AF-A0A352J1R9-F1
#
_entry.id   AF-A0A352J1R9-F1
#
_cell.length_a   1.000
_cell.length_b   1.000
_cell.length_c   1.000
_cell.angle_alpha   90.00
_cell.angle_beta   90.00
_cell.angle_gamma   90.00
#
_symmetry.space_group_name_H-M   'P 1'
#
loop_
_entity.id
_entity.type
_entity.pdbx_description
1 polymer ?
#
loop_
_entity_poly.entity_id
_entity_poly.type
_entity_poly.pdbx_seq_one_letter_code
_entity_poly.pdbx_strand_id
1 'polypeptide(L)'
;RVENFRLVQPVDTGFAQQKSELMLIYDDKALYMAVIFYDTIPGKRIAESFRRDFAFNNNDNLLTVFDTFRDQTNGFSFGNSASGAIWDGLVSDGSVMNLNWDSKVELKVKDYPDKWITEMKIPFKSIRYPSKSQTWYANFGRLDLKSNEKSVWAP
;
A
#
# COMPACT_ATOMS: atom_id res chain seq x y z
N ARG A 1 -7.56 -5.12 11.96
CA ARG A 1 -7.47 -5.99 10.77
C ARG A 1 -8.47 -5.47 9.75
N VAL A 2 -8.07 -5.41 8.48
CA VAL A 2 -8.78 -4.81 7.36
C VAL A 2 -8.88 -5.87 6.27
N GLU A 3 -10.08 -6.10 5.76
CA GLU A 3 -10.41 -7.14 4.78
C GLU A 3 -11.49 -6.60 3.82
N ASN A 4 -12.00 -7.47 2.93
CA ASN A 4 -13.13 -7.16 2.05
C ASN A 4 -12.87 -6.01 1.07
N PHE A 5 -11.68 -6.02 0.46
CA PHE A 5 -11.30 -5.10 -0.62
C PHE A 5 -12.28 -5.22 -1.80
N ARG A 6 -12.62 -4.09 -2.40
CA ARG A 6 -13.54 -3.96 -3.52
C ARG A 6 -12.80 -3.67 -4.81
N LEU A 7 -13.36 -4.15 -5.91
CA LEU A 7 -12.83 -3.92 -7.24
C LEU A 7 -12.97 -2.44 -7.63
N VAL A 8 -11.95 -1.93 -8.31
CA VAL A 8 -11.91 -0.65 -9.05
C VAL A 8 -11.58 -0.91 -10.51
N GLN A 9 -10.85 -2.00 -10.79
CA GLN A 9 -10.68 -2.53 -12.14
C GLN A 9 -10.82 -4.04 -12.08
N PRO A 10 -11.47 -4.67 -13.07
CA PRO A 10 -12.03 -4.07 -14.30
C PRO A 10 -13.42 -3.44 -14.12
N VAL A 11 -14.07 -3.63 -12.97
CA VAL A 11 -15.42 -3.12 -12.67
C VAL A 11 -15.46 -2.56 -11.25
N ASP A 12 -16.33 -1.59 -11.00
CA ASP A 12 -16.49 -0.96 -9.68
C ASP A 12 -17.52 -1.69 -8.79
N THR A 13 -17.76 -2.97 -9.07
CA THR A 13 -18.77 -3.77 -8.37
C THR A 13 -18.17 -5.08 -7.86
N GLY A 14 -18.55 -5.44 -6.64
CA GLY A 14 -18.12 -6.69 -6.01
C GLY A 14 -16.81 -6.60 -5.23
N PHE A 15 -16.38 -7.78 -4.76
CA PHE A 15 -15.17 -7.95 -3.97
C PHE A 15 -14.01 -8.41 -4.85
N ALA A 16 -12.79 -8.03 -4.43
CA ALA A 16 -11.55 -8.51 -4.99
C ALA A 16 -11.52 -10.05 -5.05
N GLN A 17 -11.16 -10.62 -6.20
CA GLN A 17 -10.95 -12.06 -6.31
C GLN A 17 -9.60 -12.43 -5.68
N GLN A 18 -8.61 -11.55 -5.85
CA GLN A 18 -7.30 -11.65 -5.24
C GLN A 18 -7.33 -11.03 -3.83
N LYS A 19 -7.87 -11.79 -2.88
CA LYS A 19 -8.11 -11.34 -1.50
C LYS A 19 -6.85 -10.75 -0.87
N SER A 20 -7.07 -9.73 -0.05
CA SER A 20 -6.02 -9.04 0.70
C SER A 20 -6.45 -8.88 2.16
N GLU A 21 -5.50 -9.06 3.07
CA GLU A 21 -5.68 -8.82 4.50
C GLU A 21 -4.61 -7.85 4.98
N LEU A 22 -5.03 -6.79 5.67
CA LEU A 22 -4.12 -5.78 6.18
C LEU A 22 -4.27 -5.63 7.70
N MET A 23 -3.14 -5.49 8.38
CA MET A 23 -3.06 -5.30 9.81
C MET A 23 -2.20 -4.07 10.10
N LEU A 24 -2.70 -3.21 10.98
CA LEU A 24 -1.99 -2.06 11.49
C LEU A 24 -1.86 -2.21 13.00
N ILE A 25 -0.66 -1.97 13.51
CA ILE A 25 -0.36 -1.79 14.93
C ILE A 25 0.61 -0.61 15.05
N TYR A 26 0.70 0.00 16.22
CA TYR A 26 1.67 1.08 16.45
C TYR A 26 2.19 1.03 17.89
N ASP A 27 3.38 1.58 18.09
CA ASP A 27 3.96 1.85 19.40
C ASP A 27 4.25 3.35 19.53
N ASP A 28 5.14 3.76 20.44
CA ASP A 28 5.55 5.15 20.63
C ASP A 28 6.46 5.70 19.52
N LYS A 29 6.98 4.84 18.63
CA LYS A 29 8.04 5.16 17.67
C LYS A 29 7.60 5.04 16.22
N ALA A 30 6.72 4.09 15.92
CA ALA A 30 6.35 3.76 14.55
C ALA A 30 4.94 3.19 14.41
N LEU A 31 4.40 3.38 13.21
CA LEU A 31 3.30 2.58 12.67
C LEU A 31 3.88 1.35 11.98
N TYR A 32 3.31 0.19 12.24
CA TYR A 32 3.65 -1.07 11.58
C TYR A 32 2.47 -1.55 10.77
N MET A 33 2.76 -1.95 9.54
CA MET A 33 1.79 -2.47 8.59
C MET A 33 2.24 -3.86 8.14
N ALA A 34 1.34 -4.83 8.22
CA ALA A 34 1.52 -6.15 7.61
C ALA A 34 0.38 -6.38 6.63
N VAL A 35 0.70 -6.84 5.42
CA VAL A 35 -0.30 -7.13 4.39
C VAL A 35 -0.05 -8.51 3.82
N ILE A 36 -1.10 -9.31 3.74
CA ILE A 36 -1.11 -10.61 3.06
C ILE A 36 -1.92 -10.43 1.79
N PHE A 37 -1.28 -10.74 0.66
CA PHE A 37 -1.88 -10.73 -0.65
C PHE A 37 -1.99 -12.16 -1.16
N TYR A 38 -3.21 -12.68 -1.24
CA TYR A 38 -3.46 -14.03 -1.75
C TYR A 38 -3.52 -14.04 -3.26
N ASP A 39 -3.03 -15.13 -3.84
CA ASP A 39 -3.06 -15.38 -5.26
C ASP A 39 -3.89 -16.63 -5.55
N THR A 40 -4.99 -16.44 -6.27
CA THR A 40 -5.84 -17.56 -6.72
C THR A 40 -5.41 -18.11 -8.08
N ILE A 41 -4.52 -17.40 -8.78
CA ILE A 41 -4.01 -17.78 -10.11
C ILE A 41 -2.52 -18.16 -9.98
N PRO A 42 -2.12 -19.35 -10.47
CA PRO A 42 -0.73 -19.77 -10.48
C PRO A 42 0.07 -18.96 -11.52
N GLY A 43 1.36 -18.75 -11.26
CA GLY A 43 2.25 -18.03 -12.17
C GLY A 43 3.12 -17.02 -11.44
N LYS A 44 4.05 -16.40 -12.18
CA LYS A 44 4.95 -15.39 -11.64
C LYS A 44 4.18 -14.07 -11.46
N ARG A 45 4.45 -13.39 -10.34
CA ARG A 45 4.03 -12.00 -10.11
C ARG A 45 4.82 -11.10 -11.03
N ILE A 46 4.17 -10.04 -11.52
CA ILE A 46 4.81 -9.14 -12.47
C ILE A 46 5.65 -8.13 -11.68
N ALA A 47 6.96 -8.12 -11.94
CA ALA A 47 7.89 -7.17 -11.38
C ALA A 47 9.00 -6.87 -12.40
N GLU A 48 9.04 -5.63 -12.88
CA GLU A 48 10.06 -5.15 -13.82
C GLU A 48 11.30 -4.59 -13.11
N SER A 49 11.15 -4.14 -11.86
CA SER A 49 12.21 -3.41 -11.15
C SER A 49 12.27 -3.76 -9.66
N PHE A 50 13.48 -3.67 -9.11
CA PHE A 50 13.76 -3.67 -7.67
C PHE A 50 14.09 -2.26 -7.16
N ARG A 51 14.13 -1.27 -8.06
CA ARG A 51 14.47 0.11 -7.73
C ARG A 51 13.30 0.80 -7.05
N ARG A 52 13.59 1.58 -6.00
CA ARG A 52 12.67 2.55 -5.41
C ARG A 52 12.04 3.43 -6.50
N ASP A 53 10.78 3.81 -6.31
CA ASP A 53 10.00 4.63 -7.25
C ASP A 53 9.87 3.98 -8.64
N PHE A 54 9.62 2.67 -8.62
CA PHE A 54 9.38 1.86 -9.81
C PHE A 54 8.17 2.37 -10.62
N ALA A 55 8.04 1.96 -11.88
CA ALA A 55 6.85 2.27 -12.67
C ALA A 55 5.62 1.54 -12.10
N PHE A 56 4.75 2.26 -11.37
CA PHE A 56 3.63 1.68 -10.61
C PHE A 56 2.80 0.69 -11.42
N ASN A 57 2.38 1.09 -12.61
CA ASN A 57 1.45 0.33 -13.46
C ASN A 57 2.08 -0.92 -14.10
N ASN A 58 3.39 -1.11 -13.96
CA ASN A 58 4.10 -2.25 -14.56
C ASN A 58 4.53 -3.28 -13.51
N ASN A 59 4.11 -3.14 -12.25
CA ASN A 59 4.51 -4.03 -11.17
C ASN A 59 3.31 -4.36 -10.28
N ASP A 60 3.17 -5.61 -9.87
CA ASP A 60 2.25 -6.00 -8.79
C ASP A 60 2.65 -5.25 -7.53
N ASN A 61 1.71 -4.57 -6.88
CA ASN A 61 2.06 -3.66 -5.79
C ASN A 61 0.96 -3.41 -4.77
N LEU A 62 1.41 -2.90 -3.62
CA LEU A 62 0.64 -2.23 -2.58
C LEU A 62 0.74 -0.72 -2.77
N LEU A 63 -0.39 -0.03 -2.63
CA LEU A 63 -0.45 1.41 -2.37
C LEU A 63 -1.27 1.68 -1.11
N THR A 64 -0.70 2.43 -0.19
CA THR A 64 -1.37 2.93 1.01
C THR A 64 -1.27 4.44 1.01
N VAL A 65 -2.35 5.11 1.39
CA VAL A 65 -2.35 6.55 1.63
C VAL A 65 -2.82 6.80 3.06
N PHE A 66 -2.08 7.63 3.78
CA PHE A 66 -2.47 8.15 5.09
C PHE A 66 -2.64 9.67 5.00
N ASP A 67 -3.84 10.14 5.28
CA ASP A 67 -4.12 11.55 5.53
C ASP A 67 -4.12 11.78 7.05
N THR A 68 -3.00 12.34 7.52
CA THR A 68 -2.70 12.54 8.94
C THR A 68 -3.35 13.81 9.51
N PHE A 69 -3.78 14.73 8.65
CA PHE A 69 -4.44 15.99 9.02
C PHE A 69 -5.96 15.94 8.82
N ARG A 70 -6.46 14.95 8.10
CA ARG A 70 -7.87 14.71 7.76
C ARG A 70 -8.47 15.83 6.92
N ASP A 71 -7.66 16.40 6.03
CA ASP A 71 -8.07 17.48 5.13
C ASP A 71 -8.52 16.97 3.75
N GLN A 72 -8.40 15.66 3.48
CA GLN A 72 -8.76 14.96 2.24
C GLN A 72 -8.02 15.46 1.00
N THR A 73 -6.96 16.25 1.18
CA THR A 73 -6.18 16.86 0.08
C THR A 73 -4.71 16.51 0.16
N ASN A 74 -4.16 16.36 1.37
CA ASN A 74 -2.76 16.08 1.62
C ASN A 74 -2.58 14.76 2.37
N GLY A 75 -1.44 14.11 2.12
CA GLY A 75 -1.14 12.87 2.82
C GLY A 75 0.23 12.31 2.50
N PHE A 76 0.48 11.12 3.00
CA PHE A 76 1.68 10.33 2.75
C PHE A 76 1.27 9.05 2.04
N SER A 77 1.93 8.74 0.93
CA SER A 77 1.81 7.43 0.29
C SER A 77 2.95 6.53 0.69
N PHE A 78 2.63 5.27 0.93
CA PHE A 78 3.58 4.20 1.20
C PHE A 78 3.14 2.93 0.49
N GLY A 79 4.08 2.14 0.03
CA GLY A 79 3.78 0.94 -0.70
C GLY A 79 5.04 0.19 -1.06
N ASN A 80 4.84 -0.91 -1.75
CA ASN A 80 5.93 -1.67 -2.34
C ASN A 80 5.44 -2.57 -3.45
N SER A 81 6.33 -2.92 -4.36
CA SER A 81 6.09 -4.00 -5.33
C SER A 81 6.18 -5.37 -4.65
N ALA A 82 5.64 -6.40 -5.31
CA ALA A 82 5.85 -7.79 -4.93
C ALA A 82 7.34 -8.20 -4.93
N SER A 83 8.20 -7.50 -5.67
CA SER A 83 9.66 -7.70 -5.65
C SER A 83 10.38 -7.02 -4.46
N GLY A 84 9.67 -6.22 -3.66
CA GLY A 84 10.23 -5.48 -2.53
C GLY A 84 10.81 -4.11 -2.88
N ALA A 85 10.53 -3.58 -4.08
CA ALA A 85 10.85 -2.19 -4.39
C ALA A 85 9.95 -1.26 -3.57
N ILE A 86 10.54 -0.29 -2.88
CA ILE A 86 9.80 0.68 -2.06
C ILE A 86 9.10 1.71 -2.94
N TRP A 87 7.89 2.08 -2.54
CA TRP A 87 7.15 3.22 -3.05
C TRP A 87 6.81 4.14 -1.89
N ASP A 88 7.23 5.40 -1.92
CA ASP A 88 6.76 6.40 -0.99
C ASP A 88 6.74 7.79 -1.58
N GLY A 89 5.88 8.63 -1.03
CA GLY A 89 5.69 9.96 -1.56
C GLY A 89 4.74 10.81 -0.75
N LEU A 90 4.62 12.05 -1.18
CA LEU A 90 3.64 13.00 -0.68
C LEU A 90 2.43 13.00 -1.61
N VAL A 91 1.24 13.05 -1.03
CA VAL A 91 -0.01 13.28 -1.73
C VAL A 91 -0.39 14.74 -1.54
N SER A 92 -0.76 15.42 -2.62
CA SER A 92 -1.31 16.77 -2.63
C SER A 92 -2.48 16.87 -3.62
N ASP A 93 -3.31 17.90 -3.48
CA ASP A 93 -4.48 18.15 -4.33
C ASP A 93 -5.39 16.92 -4.50
N GLY A 94 -5.48 16.07 -3.47
CA GLY A 94 -6.31 14.88 -3.41
C GLY A 94 -5.81 13.66 -4.21
N SER A 95 -4.95 13.84 -5.21
CA SER A 95 -4.47 12.71 -6.04
C SER A 95 -3.06 12.85 -6.62
N VAL A 96 -2.43 14.02 -6.52
CA VAL A 96 -1.09 14.25 -7.07
C VAL A 96 -0.07 13.59 -6.16
N MET A 97 0.76 12.71 -6.71
CA MET A 97 1.77 11.97 -5.96
C MET A 97 3.17 12.42 -6.35
N ASN A 98 3.94 12.86 -5.35
CA ASN A 98 5.32 13.32 -5.49
C ASN A 98 6.28 12.34 -4.79
N LEU A 99 7.09 11.65 -5.59
CA LEU A 99 8.03 10.62 -5.14
C LEU A 99 9.44 11.16 -4.82
N ASN A 100 9.66 12.48 -4.87
CA ASN A 100 10.97 13.05 -4.53
C ASN A 100 11.26 13.01 -3.02
N TRP A 101 10.29 12.56 -2.21
CA TRP A 101 10.41 12.48 -0.77
C TRP A 101 10.71 11.04 -0.33
N ASP A 102 11.95 10.81 0.11
CA ASP A 102 12.38 9.52 0.63
C ASP A 102 12.26 9.44 2.16
N SER A 103 11.37 8.57 2.63
CA SER A 103 11.23 8.23 4.03
C SER A 103 12.21 7.13 4.47
N LYS A 104 12.37 7.00 5.80
CA LYS A 104 13.21 5.97 6.44
C LYS A 104 12.44 4.68 6.76
N VAL A 105 11.49 4.31 5.91
CA VAL A 105 10.74 3.07 6.07
C VAL A 105 11.65 1.85 6.01
N GLU A 106 11.33 0.85 6.83
CA GLU A 106 11.94 -0.47 6.77
C GLU A 106 10.90 -1.43 6.18
N LEU A 107 11.29 -2.23 5.19
CA LEU A 107 10.42 -3.11 4.42
C LEU A 107 10.99 -4.53 4.42
N LYS A 108 10.12 -5.53 4.58
CA LYS A 108 10.42 -6.93 4.28
C LYS A 108 9.29 -7.52 3.46
N VAL A 109 9.67 -8.29 2.43
CA VAL A 109 8.74 -9.04 1.59
C VAL A 109 9.09 -10.51 1.66
N LYS A 110 8.06 -11.36 1.71
CA LYS A 110 8.20 -12.81 1.63
C LYS A 110 7.20 -13.39 0.67
N ASP A 111 7.72 -14.03 -0.37
CA ASP A 111 6.94 -14.74 -1.37
C ASP A 111 6.66 -16.19 -0.97
N TYR A 112 5.45 -16.62 -1.27
CA TYR A 112 5.00 -18.01 -1.28
C TYR A 112 4.36 -18.32 -2.64
N PRO A 113 4.15 -19.60 -2.98
CA PRO A 113 3.48 -19.99 -4.21
C PRO A 113 2.05 -19.42 -4.36
N ASP A 114 1.34 -19.26 -3.24
CA ASP A 114 -0.09 -18.92 -3.16
C ASP A 114 -0.37 -17.52 -2.60
N LYS A 115 0.66 -16.81 -2.13
CA LYS A 115 0.54 -15.47 -1.54
C LYS A 115 1.88 -14.76 -1.48
N TRP A 116 1.86 -13.46 -1.27
CA TRP A 116 3.03 -12.72 -0.81
C TRP A 116 2.67 -11.87 0.40
N ILE A 117 3.63 -11.70 1.28
CA ILE A 117 3.46 -10.96 2.53
C ILE A 117 4.44 -9.80 2.53
N THR A 118 3.97 -8.62 2.88
CA THR A 118 4.81 -7.44 3.09
C THR A 118 4.63 -6.92 4.51
N GLU A 119 5.74 -6.59 5.15
CA GLU A 119 5.79 -5.93 6.45
C GLU A 119 6.56 -4.62 6.32
N MET A 120 5.95 -3.52 6.75
CA MET A 120 6.52 -2.19 6.68
C MET A 120 6.48 -1.52 8.05
N LYS A 121 7.59 -0.92 8.45
CA LYS A 121 7.72 -0.05 9.62
C LYS A 121 7.88 1.39 9.14
N ILE A 122 6.95 2.24 9.55
CA ILE A 122 6.90 3.67 9.21
C ILE A 122 7.19 4.47 10.49
N PRO A 123 8.42 4.99 10.67
CA PRO A 123 8.75 5.78 11.86
C PRO A 123 7.91 7.05 11.93
N PHE A 124 7.34 7.38 13.08
CA PHE A 124 6.56 8.61 13.24
C PHE A 124 7.39 9.87 13.00
N LYS A 125 8.71 9.82 13.21
CA LYS A 125 9.62 10.91 12.86
C LYS A 125 9.72 11.20 11.36
N SER A 126 9.28 10.27 10.50
CA SER A 126 9.26 10.46 9.05
C SER A 126 8.03 11.22 8.59
N ILE A 127 6.94 11.21 9.34
CA ILE A 127 5.66 11.80 8.94
C ILE A 127 5.25 12.95 9.84
N ARG A 128 4.63 13.97 9.27
CA ARG A 128 4.05 15.07 10.04
C ARG A 128 2.60 14.75 10.36
N TYR A 129 2.19 15.04 11.59
CA TYR A 129 0.83 14.87 12.07
C TYR A 129 0.57 15.84 13.25
N PRO A 130 -0.69 16.22 13.52
CA PRO A 130 -1.02 17.09 14.65
C PRO A 130 -0.60 16.49 16.00
N SER A 131 -0.16 17.34 16.93
CA SER A 131 0.19 16.91 18.29
C SER A 131 -1.00 16.23 18.96
N LYS A 132 -0.76 15.08 19.60
CA LYS A 132 -1.77 14.24 20.26
C LYS A 132 -2.86 13.69 19.31
N SER A 133 -2.64 13.70 18.00
CA SER A 133 -3.57 13.07 17.04
C SER A 133 -3.62 11.56 17.27
N GLN A 134 -4.83 11.03 17.40
CA GLN A 134 -5.11 9.59 17.55
C GLN A 134 -5.92 9.04 16.37
N THR A 135 -6.15 9.85 15.33
CA THR A 135 -7.04 9.48 14.23
C THR A 135 -6.54 10.04 12.91
N TRP A 136 -6.31 9.15 11.95
CA TRP A 136 -5.96 9.46 10.57
C TRP A 136 -7.00 8.85 9.63
N TYR A 137 -7.14 9.41 8.43
CA TYR A 137 -7.81 8.72 7.33
C TYR A 137 -6.79 7.87 6.58
N ALA A 138 -7.25 6.71 6.10
CA ALA A 138 -6.39 5.78 5.39
C ALA A 138 -7.16 5.07 4.28
N ASN A 139 -6.46 4.75 3.20
CA ASN A 139 -6.95 3.82 2.20
C ASN A 139 -5.80 2.92 1.74
N PHE A 140 -6.17 1.72 1.30
CA PHE A 140 -5.24 0.66 0.93
C PHE A 140 -5.68 0.09 -0.39
N GLY A 141 -4.75 -0.14 -1.30
CA GLY A 141 -5.00 -0.67 -2.61
C GLY A 141 -3.97 -1.70 -3.05
N ARG A 142 -4.42 -2.64 -3.87
CA ARG A 142 -3.60 -3.63 -4.56
C ARG A 142 -3.74 -3.39 -6.06
N LEU A 143 -2.61 -3.38 -6.77
CA LEU A 143 -2.59 -3.64 -8.20
C LEU A 143 -2.06 -5.06 -8.41
N ASP A 144 -2.88 -5.92 -8.99
CA ASP A 144 -2.53 -7.28 -9.38
C ASP A 144 -2.60 -7.39 -10.90
N LEU A 145 -1.44 -7.36 -11.55
CA LEU A 145 -1.31 -7.47 -12.99
C LEU A 145 -1.48 -8.91 -13.47
N LYS A 146 -1.24 -9.91 -12.63
CA LYS A 146 -1.44 -11.32 -12.98
C LYS A 146 -2.92 -11.64 -13.22
N SER A 147 -3.82 -11.06 -12.43
CA SER A 147 -5.26 -11.15 -12.66
C SER A 147 -5.87 -9.94 -13.37
N ASN A 148 -5.04 -8.94 -13.71
CA ASN A 148 -5.47 -7.64 -14.24
C ASN A 148 -6.57 -6.98 -13.38
N GLU A 149 -6.36 -6.98 -12.07
CA GLU A 149 -7.28 -6.49 -11.06
C GLU A 149 -6.66 -5.31 -10.29
N LYS A 150 -7.46 -4.26 -10.07
CA LYS A 150 -7.14 -3.23 -9.07
C LYS A 150 -8.24 -3.26 -8.01
N SER A 151 -7.84 -3.34 -6.75
CA SER A 151 -8.78 -3.34 -5.63
C SER A 151 -8.37 -2.39 -4.52
N VAL A 152 -9.34 -1.87 -3.78
CA VAL A 152 -9.14 -0.92 -2.68
C VAL A 152 -10.03 -1.27 -1.48
N TRP A 153 -9.63 -0.84 -0.28
CA TRP A 153 -10.43 -1.07 0.92
C TRP A 153 -11.67 -0.18 0.99
N ALA A 154 -11.52 1.11 0.71
CA ALA A 154 -12.61 2.10 0.69
C ALA A 154 -12.69 2.74 -0.71
N PRO A 155 -13.59 2.27 -1.60
CA PRO A 155 -13.76 2.83 -2.95
C PRO A 155 -14.46 4.19 -2.96
#